data_AF-A0A2N5AIR4-F1
#
_entry.id   AF-A0A2N5AIR4-F1
#
_cell.length_a   1.000
_cell.length_b   1.000
_cell.length_c   1.000
_cell.angle_alpha   90.00
_cell.angle_beta   90.00
_cell.angle_gamma   90.00
#
_symmetry.space_group_name_H-M   'P 1'
#
loop_
_entity.id
_entity.type
_entity.pdbx_description
1 polymer ?
#
loop_
_entity_poly.entity_id
_entity_poly.type
_entity_poly.pdbx_seq_one_letter_code
_entity_poly.pdbx_strand_id
1 'polypeptide(L)' 'MNLREKIINEFGGLSPELQRAAEFSLQNASQLVVLSMRAFAAEAGVKPATLLRLAQRLG' A
#
# COMPACT_ATOMS: atom_id res chain seq x y z
N MET A 1 -11.72 0.12 13.18
CA MET A 1 -11.13 0.91 12.10
C MET A 1 -10.63 -0.05 11.04
N ASN A 2 -11.09 0.08 9.80
CA ASN A 2 -10.66 -0.78 8.69
C ASN A 2 -9.36 -0.26 8.06
N LEU A 3 -8.70 -1.08 7.24
CA LEU A 3 -7.42 -0.75 6.59
C LEU A 3 -7.51 0.53 5.75
N ARG A 4 -8.63 0.75 5.06
CA ARG A 4 -8.87 1.95 4.24
C ARG A 4 -8.86 3.22 5.08
N GLU A 5 -9.60 3.24 6.18
CA GLU A 5 -9.63 4.35 7.13
C GLU A 5 -8.23 4.65 7.69
N LYS A 6 -7.44 3.61 7.95
CA LYS A 6 -6.06 3.77 8.44
C LYS A 6 -5.13 4.40 7.42
N ILE A 7 -5.20 3.94 6.18
CA ILE A 7 -4.44 4.55 5.10
C ILE A 7 -4.82 6.03 4.96
N ILE A 8 -6.11 6.36 4.94
CA ILE A 8 -6.58 7.74 4.77
C ILE A 8 -6.07 8.64 5.90
N ASN A 9 -6.16 8.18 7.15
CA ASN A 9 -5.73 8.96 8.31
C ASN A 9 -4.21 9.18 8.38
N GLU A 10 -3.41 8.22 7.92
CA GLU A 10 -1.95 8.31 7.97
C GLU A 10 -1.31 8.88 6.68
N PHE A 11 -2.09 9.01 5.59
CA PHE A 11 -1.59 9.32 4.25
C PHE A 11 -0.70 10.57 4.20
N GLY A 12 -1.09 11.63 4.89
CA GLY A 12 -0.34 12.90 4.92
C GLY A 12 1.04 12.80 5.56
N GLY A 13 1.28 11.79 6.40
CA GLY A 13 2.58 11.52 7.05
C GLY A 13 3.45 10.49 6.34
N LEU A 14 3.00 9.94 5.20
CA LEU A 14 3.75 8.96 4.42
C LEU A 14 4.77 9.65 3.52
N SER A 15 5.91 8.99 3.28
CA SER A 15 6.85 9.42 2.24
C SER A 15 6.21 9.31 0.84
N PRO A 16 6.69 10.01 -0.20
CA PRO A 16 6.11 9.94 -1.54
C PRO A 16 6.02 8.51 -2.10
N GLU A 17 7.01 7.66 -1.80
CA GLU A 17 7.01 6.26 -2.21
C GLU A 17 5.93 5.44 -1.48
N LEU A 18 5.71 5.72 -0.19
CA LEU A 18 4.67 5.09 0.62
C LEU A 18 3.27 5.59 0.24
N GLN A 19 3.13 6.87 -0.12
CA GLN A 19 1.87 7.43 -0.63
C GLN A 19 1.45 6.73 -1.92
N ARG A 20 2.38 6.52 -2.86
CA ARG A 20 2.09 5.78 -4.11
C ARG A 20 1.63 4.35 -3.83
N ALA A 21 2.33 3.64 -2.94
CA ALA A 21 1.94 2.30 -2.52
C ALA A 21 0.55 2.26 -1.84
N ALA A 22 0.25 3.26 -1.01
CA ALA A 22 -1.00 3.37 -0.29
C ALA A 22 -2.18 3.72 -1.20
N GLU A 23 -2.01 4.68 -2.11
CA GLU A 23 -3.00 5.06 -3.13
C GLU A 23 -3.34 3.86 -4.02
N PHE A 24 -2.31 3.16 -4.52
CA PHE A 24 -2.50 1.98 -5.35
C PHE A 24 -3.24 0.87 -4.59
N SER A 25 -2.92 0.67 -3.29
CA SER A 25 -3.60 -0.31 -2.44
C SER A 25 -5.07 0.03 -2.22
N LEU A 26 -5.42 1.32 -2.08
CA LEU A 26 -6.81 1.78 -1.94
C LEU A 26 -7.63 1.57 -3.21
N GLN A 27 -7.01 1.77 -4.37
CA GLN A 27 -7.67 1.63 -5.67
C GLN A 27 -7.80 0.16 -6.11
N ASN A 28 -6.85 -0.70 -5.71
CA ASN A 28 -6.72 -2.07 -6.21
C ASN A 28 -6.82 -3.13 -5.11
N ALA A 29 -7.55 -2.85 -4.02
CA ALA A 29 -7.63 -3.73 -2.85
C ALA A 29 -8.08 -5.17 -3.17
N SER A 30 -8.91 -5.37 -4.19
CA SER A 30 -9.35 -6.71 -4.63
C SER A 30 -8.22 -7.52 -5.30
N GLN A 31 -7.27 -6.85 -5.94
CA GLN A 31 -6.18 -7.50 -6.66
C GLN A 31 -5.11 -8.06 -5.71
N LEU A 32 -4.98 -7.49 -4.51
CA LEU A 32 -4.13 -8.03 -3.43
C LEU A 32 -4.48 -9.48 -3.07
N VAL A 33 -5.72 -9.92 -3.31
CA VAL A 33 -6.18 -11.28 -3.00
C VAL A 33 -5.73 -12.29 -4.06
N VAL A 34 -5.44 -11.82 -5.28
CA VAL A 34 -5.18 -12.68 -6.44
C VAL A 34 -3.71 -12.63 -6.87
N LEU A 35 -3.03 -11.51 -6.62
CA LEU A 35 -1.62 -11.31 -6.96
C LEU A 35 -0.69 -11.60 -5.78
N SER A 36 0.51 -12.10 -6.10
CA SER A 36 1.59 -12.11 -5.11
C SER A 36 2.00 -10.67 -4.75
N MET A 37 2.53 -10.47 -3.54
CA MET A 37 3.01 -9.16 -3.08
C MET A 37 4.08 -8.54 -4.00
N ARG A 38 4.90 -9.38 -4.67
CA ARG A 38 5.89 -8.92 -5.65
C ARG A 38 5.25 -8.42 -6.95
N ALA A 39 4.26 -9.16 -7.46
CA ALA A 39 3.54 -8.77 -8.67
C ALA A 39 2.74 -7.48 -8.42
N PHE A 40 2.05 -7.40 -7.28
CA PHE A 40 1.33 -6.20 -6.88
C PHE A 40 2.24 -4.97 -6.73
N ALA A 41 3.44 -5.13 -6.17
CA ALA A 41 4.44 -4.06 -6.08
C ALA A 41 4.89 -3.57 -7.46
N ALA A 42 5.10 -4.50 -8.39
CA ALA A 42 5.50 -4.18 -9.75
C ALA A 42 4.43 -3.35 -10.48
N GLU A 43 3.15 -3.71 -10.33
CA GLU A 43 2.04 -2.94 -10.90
C GLU A 43 1.89 -1.56 -10.27
N ALA A 44 2.13 -1.45 -8.96
CA ALA A 44 2.16 -0.19 -8.23
C ALA A 44 3.37 0.70 -8.58
N GLY A 45 4.35 0.19 -9.34
CA GLY A 45 5.59 0.90 -9.65
C GLY A 45 6.48 1.14 -8.43
N VAL A 46 6.40 0.29 -7.40
CA VAL A 46 7.18 0.39 -6.16
C VAL A 46 7.95 -0.90 -5.88
N LYS A 47 8.91 -0.85 -4.97
CA LYS A 47 9.63 -2.05 -4.52
C LYS A 47 8.74 -2.89 -3.60
N PRO A 48 8.85 -4.24 -3.59
CA PRO A 48 8.13 -5.07 -2.62
C PRO A 48 8.37 -4.68 -1.16
N ALA A 49 9.59 -4.25 -0.83
CA ALA A 49 9.94 -3.74 0.49
C ALA A 49 9.13 -2.47 0.88
N THR A 50 8.67 -1.68 -0.08
CA THR A 50 7.86 -0.49 0.15
C THR A 50 6.46 -0.87 0.65
N LEU A 51 5.86 -1.92 0.08
CA LEU A 51 4.60 -2.46 0.59
C LEU A 51 4.76 -3.08 1.98
N LEU A 52 5.88 -3.76 2.25
CA LEU A 52 6.17 -4.27 3.60
C LEU A 52 6.29 -3.13 4.62
N ARG A 53 7.02 -2.06 4.29
CA ARG A 53 7.12 -0.87 5.15
C ARG A 53 5.78 -0.18 5.35
N LEU A 54 4.95 -0.12 4.30
CA LEU A 54 3.59 0.41 4.40
C LEU A 54 2.76 -0.42 5.38
N ALA A 55 2.77 -1.75 5.25
CA ALA A 55 2.06 -2.65 6.16
C ALA A 55 2.54 -2.47 7.62
N GLN A 56 3.86 -2.43 7.86
CA GLN A 56 4.43 -2.18 9.19
C GLN A 56 4.02 -0.82 9.78
N ARG A 57 3.93 0.22 8.94
CA ARG A 57 3.49 1.56 9.37
C ARG A 57 2.02 1.54 9.80
N LEU A 58 1.19 0.84 9.04
CA LEU A 58 -0.24 0.72 9.23
C LEU A 58 -0.64 -0.37 10.24
N GLY A 59 0.29 -0.90 11.05
CA GLY A 59 0.01 -1.81 12.17
C GLY A 59 -0.03 -3.28 11.79
#